data_AF-S2DZX2-F1
#
_entry.id   AF-S2DZX2-F1
#
_cell.length_a   1.000
_cell.length_b   1.000
_cell.length_c   1.000
_cell.angle_alpha   90.00
_cell.angle_beta   90.00
_cell.angle_gamma   90.00
#
_symmetry.space_group_name_H-M   'P 1'
#
loop_
_entity.id
_entity.type
_entity.pdbx_description
1 polymer ?
#
loop_
_entity_poly.entity_id
_entity_poly.type
_entity_poly.pdbx_seq_one_letter_code
_entity_poly.pdbx_strand_id
1 'polypeptide(L)'
;MAEDELKESSDNNETRNYTKELLETNSESKETNSRVVFEEFTDERTLVSYDAFGNKQMKIKVLEVSDENPPSKWKFGDRVKVSKILVTIKHLASQEVEEGEFDIEAIERELAEKRHYSSTNRWIPANEIKNGYVVGSRHTTLISDAAALDYIVF
;
A
#
# COMPACT_ATOMS: atom_id res chain seq x y z
N MET A 1 57.71 -32.42 38.34
CA MET A 1 56.53 -32.77 39.15
C MET A 1 56.38 -31.64 40.16
N ALA A 2 55.43 -30.73 40.08
CA ALA A 2 54.32 -30.51 39.15
C ALA A 2 53.92 -29.04 39.31
N GLU A 3 53.89 -28.25 38.25
CA GLU A 3 53.23 -26.92 38.22
C GLU A 3 52.84 -26.63 36.78
N ASP A 4 51.65 -27.05 36.36
CA ASP A 4 51.01 -26.57 35.14
C ASP A 4 49.49 -26.78 35.22
N GLU A 5 48.89 -26.19 36.24
CA GLU A 5 47.45 -25.93 36.31
C GLU A 5 47.30 -24.55 36.92
N LEU A 6 46.83 -23.56 36.15
CA LEU A 6 46.14 -22.32 36.56
C LEU A 6 46.29 -21.27 35.44
N LYS A 7 45.57 -21.43 34.33
CA LYS A 7 45.40 -20.33 33.35
C LYS A 7 44.18 -20.46 32.42
N GLU A 8 43.07 -21.03 32.90
CA GLU A 8 41.87 -21.20 32.06
C GLU A 8 40.58 -20.61 32.64
N SER A 9 40.64 -19.95 33.81
CA SER A 9 39.44 -19.47 34.51
C SER A 9 39.15 -17.96 34.42
N SER A 10 40.05 -17.14 33.85
CA SER A 10 39.87 -15.68 33.75
C SER A 10 39.03 -15.26 32.54
N ASP A 11 39.26 -15.88 31.38
CA ASP A 11 38.75 -15.36 30.09
C ASP A 11 37.24 -15.63 29.89
N ASN A 12 36.72 -16.68 30.52
CA ASN A 12 35.30 -17.03 30.47
C ASN A 12 34.39 -16.10 31.26
N ASN A 13 34.89 -15.43 32.30
CA ASN A 13 34.09 -14.50 33.10
C ASN A 13 34.00 -13.13 32.43
N GLU A 14 35.08 -12.64 31.82
CA GLU A 14 35.05 -11.37 31.09
C GLU A 14 34.11 -11.44 29.88
N THR A 15 34.15 -12.54 29.12
CA THR A 15 33.28 -12.71 27.95
C THR A 15 31.80 -12.78 28.35
N ARG A 16 31.48 -13.46 29.47
CA ARG A 16 30.10 -13.48 30.00
C ARG A 16 29.63 -12.10 30.44
N ASN A 17 30.49 -11.30 31.05
CA ASN A 17 30.15 -9.95 31.48
C ASN A 17 29.91 -9.02 30.28
N TYR A 18 30.74 -9.11 29.24
CA TYR A 18 30.51 -8.39 27.96
C TYR A 18 29.21 -8.81 27.29
N THR A 19 28.88 -10.11 27.27
CA THR A 19 27.60 -10.58 26.70
C THR A 19 26.39 -10.13 27.50
N LYS A 20 26.52 -10.04 28.83
CA LYS A 20 25.47 -9.51 29.71
C LYS A 20 25.28 -8.01 29.51
N GLU A 21 26.35 -7.24 29.42
CA GLU A 21 26.29 -5.80 29.09
C GLU A 21 25.62 -5.56 27.73
N LEU A 22 25.96 -6.35 26.71
CA LEU A 22 25.34 -6.30 25.37
C LEU A 22 23.84 -6.68 25.39
N LEU A 23 23.45 -7.66 26.19
CA LEU A 23 22.04 -8.04 26.36
C LEU A 23 21.27 -6.98 27.15
N GLU A 24 21.88 -6.40 28.19
CA GLU A 24 21.30 -5.31 28.99
C GLU A 24 21.09 -4.05 28.14
N THR A 25 22.03 -3.69 27.25
CA THR A 25 21.89 -2.55 26.32
C THR A 25 20.78 -2.75 25.28
N ASN A 26 20.47 -3.99 24.88
CA ASN A 26 19.34 -4.28 23.99
C ASN A 26 18.00 -4.38 24.73
N SER A 27 18.00 -4.73 26.02
CA SER A 27 16.79 -4.79 26.85
C SER A 27 16.39 -3.44 27.47
N GLU A 28 17.33 -2.50 27.61
CA GLU A 28 17.04 -1.10 27.92
C GLU A 28 16.66 -0.29 26.67
N SER A 29 15.85 -0.86 25.78
CA SER A 29 14.86 -0.02 25.10
C SER A 29 13.85 0.41 26.15
N LYS A 30 14.24 1.39 26.97
CA LYS A 30 13.31 2.17 27.80
C LYS A 30 12.13 2.47 26.91
N GLU A 31 10.93 2.13 27.39
CA GLU A 31 9.66 2.57 26.85
C GLU A 31 9.66 4.10 26.83
N THR A 32 10.36 4.67 25.86
CA THR A 32 10.13 6.02 25.44
C THR A 32 8.72 5.92 24.89
N ASN A 33 7.77 6.45 25.66
CA ASN A 33 6.51 6.96 25.15
C ASN A 33 6.86 8.11 24.19
N SER A 34 7.61 7.78 23.14
CA SER A 34 7.88 8.64 22.03
C SER A 34 6.50 8.85 21.45
N ARG A 35 6.05 10.10 21.49
CA ARG A 35 4.83 10.56 20.84
C ARG A 35 5.03 10.54 19.32
N VAL A 36 5.73 9.53 18.82
CA VAL A 36 5.73 9.12 17.43
C VAL A 36 4.56 8.16 17.38
N VAL A 37 3.37 8.72 17.16
CA VAL A 37 2.29 7.92 16.57
C VAL A 37 2.96 7.24 15.40
N PHE A 38 3.08 5.92 15.42
CA PHE A 38 3.56 5.15 14.27
C PHE A 38 2.70 5.63 13.11
N GLU A 39 3.27 6.55 12.32
CA GLU A 39 2.67 7.04 11.10
C GLU A 39 2.41 5.75 10.32
N GLU A 40 1.14 5.45 10.11
CA GLU A 40 0.68 4.14 9.65
C GLU A 40 1.42 3.84 8.36
N PHE A 41 2.51 3.07 8.44
CA PHE A 41 3.37 2.79 7.30
C PHE A 41 2.53 1.95 6.35
N THR A 42 2.01 2.61 5.33
CA THR A 42 1.23 1.97 4.29
C THR A 42 2.21 1.18 3.44
N ASP A 43 2.19 -0.15 3.57
CA ASP A 43 3.04 -1.03 2.77
C ASP A 43 2.77 -0.77 1.28
N GLU A 44 3.81 -0.30 0.57
CA GLU A 44 3.72 0.05 -0.85
C GLU A 44 3.31 -1.15 -1.71
N ARG A 45 3.62 -2.38 -1.28
CA ARG A 45 3.21 -3.61 -1.98
C ARG A 45 1.69 -3.76 -2.04
N THR A 46 0.98 -3.23 -1.06
CA THR A 46 -0.49 -3.27 -1.02
C THR A 46 -1.12 -2.26 -1.98
N LEU A 47 -0.36 -1.26 -2.45
CA LEU A 47 -0.82 -0.19 -3.35
C LEU A 47 -0.50 -0.48 -4.82
N VAL A 48 0.15 -1.61 -5.11
CA VAL A 48 0.55 -2.00 -6.47
C VAL A 48 -0.17 -3.29 -6.85
N SER A 49 -0.69 -3.33 -8.07
CA SER A 49 -1.21 -4.55 -8.69
C SER A 49 -0.30 -5.01 -9.83
N TYR A 50 -0.31 -6.30 -10.11
CA TYR A 50 0.46 -6.90 -11.19
C TYR A 50 -0.49 -7.44 -12.27
N ASP A 51 -0.03 -7.40 -13.51
CA ASP A 51 -0.69 -8.06 -14.63
C ASP A 51 -0.61 -9.59 -14.48
N ALA A 52 -1.46 -10.34 -15.19
CA ALA A 52 -1.52 -11.79 -15.24
C ALA A 52 -0.14 -12.43 -15.55
N PHE A 53 0.68 -11.76 -16.36
CA PHE A 53 2.04 -12.22 -16.66
C PHE A 53 3.11 -11.69 -15.70
N GLY A 54 2.74 -10.80 -14.77
CA GLY A 54 3.66 -10.20 -13.81
C GLY A 54 4.67 -9.21 -14.41
N ASN A 55 4.50 -8.82 -15.67
CA ASN A 55 5.43 -7.95 -16.40
C ASN A 55 5.11 -6.45 -16.26
N LYS A 56 3.88 -6.12 -15.89
CA LYS A 56 3.42 -4.75 -15.65
C LYS A 56 3.00 -4.59 -14.20
N GLN A 57 3.32 -3.44 -13.64
CA GLN A 57 2.83 -2.97 -12.36
C GLN A 57 1.89 -1.80 -12.57
N MET A 58 0.79 -1.74 -11.85
CA MET A 58 -0.13 -0.61 -11.88
C MET A 58 -0.31 -0.04 -10.47
N LYS A 59 -0.32 1.29 -10.40
CA LYS A 59 -0.61 2.07 -9.20
C LYS A 59 -1.71 3.09 -9.52
N ILE A 60 -2.70 3.21 -8.65
CA ILE A 60 -3.82 4.15 -8.85
C ILE A 60 -3.84 5.17 -7.73
N LYS A 61 -3.81 6.44 -8.10
CA LYS A 61 -3.96 7.59 -7.21
C LYS A 61 -5.34 8.22 -7.42
N VAL A 62 -6.03 8.51 -6.33
CA VAL A 62 -7.29 9.25 -6.35
C VAL A 62 -6.99 10.75 -6.39
N LEU A 63 -7.55 11.45 -7.38
CA LEU A 63 -7.39 12.90 -7.53
C LEU A 63 -8.59 13.64 -6.96
N GLU A 64 -9.80 13.23 -7.35
CA GLU A 64 -11.04 13.88 -6.95
C GLU A 64 -12.05 12.85 -6.46
N VAL A 65 -12.71 13.22 -5.36
CA VAL A 65 -13.80 12.46 -4.75
C VAL A 65 -15.04 13.35 -4.72
N SER A 66 -16.20 12.77 -5.00
CA SER A 66 -17.48 13.47 -4.96
C SER A 66 -18.02 13.43 -3.53
N ASP A 67 -18.12 14.61 -2.91
CA ASP A 67 -18.69 14.83 -1.56
C ASP A 67 -20.22 15.00 -1.56
N GLU A 68 -20.91 14.71 -2.69
CA GLU A 68 -22.33 15.07 -2.86
C GLU A 68 -23.31 14.44 -1.85
N ASN A 69 -22.92 13.38 -1.15
CA ASN A 69 -23.61 12.93 0.05
C ASN A 69 -22.64 13.00 1.23
N PRO A 70 -22.93 13.76 2.31
CA PRO A 70 -22.15 13.66 3.53
C PRO A 70 -22.10 12.18 3.92
N PRO A 71 -20.94 11.63 4.33
CA PRO A 71 -20.80 10.22 4.65
C PRO A 71 -21.80 9.93 5.77
N SER A 72 -22.97 9.45 5.37
CA SER A 72 -24.01 9.01 6.27
C SER A 72 -23.42 7.76 6.84
N LYS A 73 -22.72 7.89 7.98
CA LYS A 73 -21.98 6.83 8.69
C LYS A 73 -22.83 5.57 8.69
N TRP A 74 -22.63 4.74 7.67
CA TRP A 74 -23.43 3.55 7.49
C TRP A 74 -22.86 2.54 8.48
N LYS A 75 -23.69 1.66 9.04
CA LYS A 75 -23.22 0.62 9.98
C LYS A 75 -22.11 -0.29 9.42
N PHE A 76 -21.83 -0.21 8.11
CA PHE A 76 -20.81 -0.97 7.38
C PHE A 76 -19.58 -0.12 6.96
N GLY A 77 -19.44 1.10 7.48
CA GLY A 77 -18.30 1.99 7.22
C GLY A 77 -18.56 3.08 6.18
N ASP A 78 -17.61 4.01 6.06
CA ASP A 78 -17.68 5.14 5.12
C ASP A 78 -17.18 4.69 3.74
N ARG A 79 -17.98 4.99 2.70
CA ARG A 79 -17.61 4.79 1.29
C ARG A 79 -17.51 6.14 0.61
N VAL A 80 -16.51 6.25 -0.24
CA VAL A 80 -16.19 7.45 -1.00
C VAL A 80 -16.47 7.18 -2.47
N LYS A 81 -17.13 8.12 -3.13
CA LYS A 81 -17.38 8.05 -4.56
C LYS A 81 -16.23 8.75 -5.28
N VAL A 82 -15.45 8.00 -6.06
CA VAL A 82 -14.32 8.55 -6.81
C VAL A 82 -14.78 9.13 -8.14
N SER A 83 -14.34 10.35 -8.45
CA SER A 83 -14.64 11.02 -9.72
C SER A 83 -13.46 10.95 -10.69
N LYS A 84 -12.24 11.25 -10.23
CA LYS A 84 -11.04 11.24 -11.08
C LYS A 84 -9.89 10.47 -10.45
N ILE A 85 -9.15 9.76 -11.29
CA ILE A 85 -7.99 8.98 -10.92
C ILE A 85 -6.81 9.27 -11.83
N LEU A 86 -5.61 9.04 -11.32
CA LEU A 86 -4.38 8.92 -12.08
C LEU A 86 -3.92 7.47 -11.99
N VAL A 87 -3.77 6.83 -13.15
CA VAL A 87 -3.26 5.47 -13.26
C VAL A 87 -1.83 5.55 -13.80
N THR A 88 -0.91 4.91 -13.09
CA THR A 88 0.48 4.75 -13.52
C THR A 88 0.73 3.28 -13.79
N ILE A 89 1.08 2.93 -15.03
CA ILE A 89 1.47 1.59 -15.45
C ILE A 89 2.96 1.59 -15.72
N LYS A 90 3.71 0.78 -14.96
CA LYS A 90 5.14 0.59 -15.13
C LYS A 90 5.41 -0.75 -15.76
N HIS A 91 6.16 -0.75 -16.87
CA HIS A 91 6.65 -1.95 -17.51
C HIS A 91 7.93 -2.39 -16.80
N LEU A 92 7.94 -3.59 -16.22
CA LEU A 92 9.10 -4.10 -15.48
C LEU A 92 10.28 -4.43 -16.40
N ALA A 93 10.00 -4.84 -17.65
CA ALA A 93 11.03 -5.22 -18.61
C ALA A 93 11.67 -4.02 -19.33
N SER A 94 10.87 -3.06 -19.80
CA SER A 94 11.37 -1.87 -20.54
C SER A 94 11.65 -0.67 -19.65
N GLN A 95 11.22 -0.70 -18.38
CA GLN A 95 11.29 0.42 -17.45
C GLN A 95 10.50 1.66 -17.90
N GLU A 96 9.67 1.53 -18.93
CA GLU A 96 8.76 2.57 -19.39
C GLU A 96 7.63 2.77 -18.38
N VAL A 97 7.22 4.03 -18.23
CA VAL A 97 6.13 4.43 -17.33
C VAL A 97 5.09 5.16 -18.16
N GLU A 98 3.89 4.61 -18.17
CA GLU A 98 2.71 5.21 -18.79
C GLU A 98 1.85 5.80 -17.68
N GLU A 99 1.51 7.08 -17.81
CA GLU A 99 0.62 7.78 -16.90
C GLU A 99 -0.61 8.25 -17.66
N GLY A 100 -1.78 7.91 -17.13
CA GLY A 100 -3.07 8.31 -17.69
C GLY A 100 -3.98 8.87 -16.61
N GLU A 101 -4.49 10.08 -16.84
CA GLU A 101 -5.56 10.66 -16.04
C GLU A 101 -6.91 10.22 -16.61
N PHE A 102 -7.77 9.69 -15.74
CA PHE A 102 -9.08 9.19 -16.13
C PHE A 102 -10.17 9.86 -15.30
N ASP A 103 -11.09 10.51 -15.99
CA ASP A 103 -12.34 10.99 -15.42
C ASP A 103 -13.38 9.86 -15.47
N ILE A 104 -13.54 9.17 -14.36
CA ILE A 104 -14.41 8.00 -14.26
C ILE A 104 -15.87 8.39 -14.42
N GLU A 105 -16.25 9.60 -14.01
CA GLU A 105 -17.62 10.07 -14.20
C GLU A 105 -17.97 10.25 -15.68
N ALA A 106 -17.06 10.85 -16.45
CA ALA A 106 -17.24 10.98 -17.89
C ALA A 106 -17.25 9.61 -18.60
N ILE A 107 -16.34 8.72 -18.21
CA ILE A 107 -16.22 7.36 -18.76
C ILE A 107 -17.49 6.54 -18.48
N GLU A 108 -18.04 6.60 -17.26
CA GLU A 108 -19.29 5.88 -16.93
C GLU A 108 -20.47 6.41 -17.77
N ARG A 109 -20.54 7.73 -17.97
CA ARG A 109 -21.59 8.36 -18.79
C ARG A 109 -21.49 7.90 -20.24
N GLU A 110 -20.28 7.86 -20.78
CA GLU A 110 -20.01 7.36 -22.13
C GLU A 110 -20.33 5.86 -22.26
N LEU A 111 -19.99 5.06 -21.26
CA LEU A 111 -20.29 3.63 -21.21
C LEU A 111 -21.80 3.38 -21.20
N ALA A 112 -22.55 4.14 -20.40
CA ALA A 112 -24.01 4.05 -20.34
C ALA A 112 -24.68 4.45 -21.67
N GLU A 113 -24.10 5.41 -22.39
CA GLU A 113 -24.58 5.82 -23.69
C GLU A 113 -24.28 4.79 -24.79
N LYS A 114 -23.02 4.35 -24.90
CA LYS A 114 -22.57 3.45 -25.98
C LYS A 114 -22.99 1.99 -25.78
N ARG A 115 -22.97 1.51 -24.54
CA ARG A 115 -23.14 0.08 -24.22
C ARG A 115 -24.34 -0.21 -23.33
N HIS A 116 -25.07 0.82 -22.87
CA HIS A 116 -26.24 0.67 -22.00
C HIS A 116 -25.97 -0.13 -20.71
N TYR A 117 -24.72 -0.13 -20.26
CA TYR A 117 -24.32 -0.68 -18.96
C TYR A 117 -24.03 0.46 -18.00
N SER A 118 -24.54 0.35 -16.76
CA SER A 118 -24.15 1.22 -15.66
C SER A 118 -23.27 0.45 -14.69
N SER A 119 -22.17 1.06 -14.28
CA SER A 119 -21.20 0.46 -13.36
C SER A 119 -21.30 1.12 -11.99
N THR A 120 -21.25 0.32 -10.92
CA THR A 120 -21.20 0.85 -9.54
C THR A 120 -19.77 0.89 -9.00
N ASN A 121 -18.76 0.77 -9.88
CA ASN A 121 -17.36 0.56 -9.52
C ASN A 121 -16.64 1.81 -8.96
N ARG A 122 -17.33 2.95 -8.89
CA ARG A 122 -16.82 4.21 -8.30
C ARG A 122 -16.83 4.25 -6.78
N TRP A 123 -17.57 3.37 -6.12
CA TRP A 123 -17.69 3.35 -4.66
C TRP A 123 -16.58 2.53 -4.03
N ILE A 124 -15.66 3.18 -3.33
CA ILE A 124 -14.55 2.55 -2.61
C ILE A 124 -14.71 2.80 -1.12
N PRO A 125 -14.57 1.80 -0.24
CA PRO A 125 -14.52 2.04 1.20
C PRO A 125 -13.29 2.88 1.56
N ALA A 126 -13.45 3.86 2.45
CA ALA A 126 -12.36 4.77 2.83
C ALA A 126 -11.13 4.03 3.38
N ASN A 127 -11.33 2.87 4.02
CA ASN A 127 -10.24 2.02 4.54
C ASN A 127 -9.32 1.44 3.45
N GLU A 128 -9.79 1.36 2.21
CA GLU A 128 -9.01 0.87 1.07
C GLU A 128 -8.34 2.03 0.30
N ILE A 129 -8.47 3.26 0.78
CA ILE A 129 -7.74 4.43 0.30
C ILE A 129 -6.70 4.80 1.35
N LYS A 130 -5.43 4.62 0.99
CA LYS A 130 -4.28 4.84 1.88
C LYS A 130 -3.40 5.93 1.30
N ASN A 131 -3.28 7.06 2.00
CA ASN A 131 -2.51 8.23 1.54
C ASN A 131 -2.89 8.70 0.11
N GLY A 132 -4.17 8.61 -0.25
CA GLY A 132 -4.69 8.96 -1.58
C GLY A 132 -4.43 7.92 -2.68
N TYR A 133 -3.87 6.76 -2.35
CA TYR A 133 -3.74 5.63 -3.26
C TYR A 133 -4.76 4.54 -2.96
N VAL A 134 -5.25 3.88 -4.00
CA VAL A 134 -6.16 2.75 -3.87
C VAL A 134 -5.35 1.48 -3.61
N VAL A 135 -5.89 0.56 -2.82
CA VAL A 135 -5.30 -0.77 -2.64
C VAL A 135 -5.40 -1.59 -3.93
N GLY A 136 -4.35 -2.34 -4.25
CA GLY A 136 -4.22 -3.10 -5.50
C GLY A 136 -5.35 -4.08 -5.78
N SER A 137 -6.02 -4.60 -4.74
CA SER A 137 -7.18 -5.50 -4.87
C SER A 137 -8.40 -4.86 -5.55
N ARG A 138 -8.48 -3.52 -5.59
CA ARG A 138 -9.59 -2.79 -6.21
C ARG A 138 -9.25 -2.20 -7.57
N HIS A 139 -7.99 -2.27 -8.01
CA HIS A 139 -7.56 -1.64 -9.25
C HIS A 139 -8.41 -2.12 -10.43
N THR A 140 -8.49 -3.43 -10.65
CA THR A 140 -9.25 -4.02 -11.76
C THR A 140 -10.73 -3.64 -11.73
N THR A 141 -11.35 -3.59 -10.56
CA THR A 141 -12.75 -3.16 -10.43
C THR A 141 -12.90 -1.71 -10.88
N LEU A 142 -12.01 -0.84 -10.44
CA LEU A 142 -12.08 0.59 -10.69
C LEU A 142 -11.76 0.96 -12.15
N ILE A 143 -10.80 0.28 -12.79
CA ILE A 143 -10.45 0.52 -14.20
C ILE A 143 -11.32 -0.25 -15.19
N SER A 144 -12.23 -1.10 -14.73
CA SER A 144 -13.01 -1.98 -15.61
C SER A 144 -13.82 -1.22 -16.67
N ASP A 145 -14.35 -0.05 -16.33
CA ASP A 145 -15.11 0.78 -17.26
C ASP A 145 -14.20 1.39 -18.33
N ALA A 146 -13.01 1.83 -17.92
CA ALA A 146 -11.99 2.34 -18.84
C ALA A 146 -11.45 1.23 -19.76
N ALA A 147 -11.22 0.03 -19.21
CA ALA A 147 -10.81 -1.14 -19.98
C ALA A 147 -11.90 -1.59 -20.95
N ALA A 148 -13.18 -1.50 -20.58
CA ALA A 148 -14.30 -1.83 -21.45
C ALA A 148 -14.46 -0.87 -22.63
N LEU A 149 -13.99 0.37 -22.51
CA LEU A 149 -13.93 1.36 -23.58
C LEU A 149 -12.56 1.40 -24.30
N ASP A 150 -11.68 0.43 -24.03
CA ASP A 150 -10.34 0.31 -24.59
C ASP A 150 -9.42 1.52 -24.27
N TYR A 151 -9.70 2.27 -23.21
CA TYR A 151 -8.87 3.39 -22.76
C TYR A 151 -7.60 2.94 -22.01
N ILE A 152 -7.64 1.75 -21.41
CA ILE A 152 -6.50 1.15 -20.70
C ILE A 152 -6.40 -0.31 -21.12
N VAL A 153 -5.18 -0.76 -21.41
CA VAL A 153 -4.84 -2.17 -21.56
C VAL A 153 -3.83 -2.51 -20.47
N PHE A 154 -4.26 -3.34 -19.52
CA PHE A 154 -3.45 -3.83 -18.42
C PHE A 154 -3.12 -5.31 -18.61
#